data_AF-A0A268REK7-F1
#
_entry.id   AF-A0A268REK7-F1
#
_cell.length_a   1.000
_cell.length_b   1.000
_cell.length_c   1.000
_cell.angle_alpha   90.00
_cell.angle_beta   90.00
_cell.angle_gamma   90.00
#
_symmetry.space_group_name_H-M   'P 1'
#
loop_
_entity.id
_entity.type
_entity.pdbx_description
1 polymer ?
#
loop_
_entity_poly.entity_id
_entity_poly.type
_entity_poly.pdbx_seq_one_letter_code
_entity_poly.pdbx_strand_id
1 'polypeptide(L)'
;MFPKNRTALSSLLVLMFGIVLFYIGTDGFKAFTAETARVNQLMDEKPQFPDVTLEDNNGKSYSFSEFEGKYVFITFLYTSCGTVCPE
;
A
#
# COMPACT_ATOMS: atom_id res chain seq x y z
N MET A 1 -9.11 22.96 -42.76
CA MET A 1 -9.27 21.50 -42.83
C MET A 1 -7.90 20.86 -42.59
N PHE A 2 -7.60 20.41 -41.37
CA PHE A 2 -6.31 19.79 -41.08
C PHE A 2 -6.23 18.44 -41.81
N PRO A 3 -5.09 18.09 -42.44
CA PRO A 3 -5.00 16.85 -43.21
C PRO A 3 -5.12 15.65 -42.26
N LYS A 4 -5.98 14.69 -42.62
CA LYS A 4 -6.38 13.52 -41.80
C LYS A 4 -5.21 12.78 -41.13
N ASN A 5 -4.04 12.77 -41.77
CA ASN A 5 -2.80 12.16 -41.27
C ASN A 5 -2.16 12.92 -40.09
N ARG A 6 -2.22 14.25 -40.05
CA ARG A 6 -1.68 15.06 -38.95
C ARG A 6 -2.53 14.91 -37.70
N THR A 7 -3.86 14.94 -37.84
CA THR A 7 -4.77 14.72 -36.71
C THR A 7 -4.61 13.30 -36.14
N ALA A 8 -4.50 12.28 -37.00
CA ALA A 8 -4.25 10.90 -36.55
C ALA A 8 -2.93 10.77 -35.77
N LEU A 9 -1.85 11.40 -36.26
CA LEU A 9 -0.55 11.40 -35.59
C LEU A 9 -0.62 12.11 -34.23
N SER A 10 -1.26 13.28 -34.15
CA SER A 10 -1.44 14.01 -32.89
C SER A 10 -2.25 13.21 -31.88
N SER A 11 -3.35 12.58 -32.30
CA SER A 11 -4.16 11.71 -31.43
C SER A 11 -3.36 10.51 -30.92
N LEU A 12 -2.55 9.88 -31.78
CA LEU A 12 -1.68 8.77 -31.38
C LEU A 12 -0.67 9.20 -30.31
N LEU A 13 -0.02 10.36 -30.48
CA LEU A 13 0.94 10.88 -29.52
C LEU A 13 0.29 11.16 -28.16
N VAL A 14 -0.90 11.76 -28.15
CA VAL A 14 -1.65 12.02 -26.90
C VAL A 14 -2.04 10.72 -26.21
N LEU A 15 -2.51 9.72 -26.96
CA LEU A 15 -2.86 8.40 -26.42
C LEU A 15 -1.64 7.69 -25.83
N MET A 16 -0.52 7.67 -26.56
CA MET A 16 0.73 7.08 -26.07
C MET A 16 1.21 7.77 -24.80
N PHE A 17 1.17 9.10 -24.76
CA PHE A 17 1.53 9.86 -23.57
C PHE A 17 0.62 9.54 -22.38
N GLY A 18 -0.69 9.46 -22.61
CA GLY A 18 -1.65 9.03 -21.59
C GLY A 18 -1.35 7.64 -21.03
N ILE A 19 -1.08 6.66 -21.92
CA ILE A 19 -0.71 5.29 -21.51
C ILE A 19 0.58 5.29 -20.68
N VAL A 20 1.59 6.06 -21.08
CA VAL A 20 2.86 6.16 -20.34
C VAL A 20 2.63 6.77 -18.95
N LEU A 21 1.86 7.85 -18.84
CA LEU A 21 1.51 8.45 -17.55
C LEU A 21 0.76 7.46 -16.65
N PHE A 22 -0.22 6.74 -17.21
CA PHE A 22 -0.96 5.72 -16.47
C PHE A 22 -0.05 4.57 -16.01
N TYR A 23 0.85 4.10 -16.87
CA TYR A 23 1.80 3.04 -16.53
C TYR A 23 2.69 3.44 -15.35
N ILE A 24 3.25 4.65 -15.38
CA ILE A 24 4.10 5.17 -14.30
C ILE A 24 3.28 5.41 -13.03
N GLY A 25 2.07 5.97 -13.15
CA GLY A 25 1.23 6.30 -12.00
C GLY A 25 0.57 5.10 -11.32
N THR A 26 0.65 3.90 -11.91
CA THR A 26 0.00 2.68 -11.38
C THR A 26 0.98 1.54 -11.11
N ASP A 27 2.28 1.84 -10.97
CA ASP A 27 3.34 0.85 -10.78
C ASP A 27 3.28 -0.28 -11.83
N GLY A 28 3.12 0.11 -13.10
CA GLY A 28 2.94 -0.83 -14.20
C GLY A 28 1.59 -1.54 -14.19
N PHE A 29 0.50 -0.81 -13.91
CA PHE A 29 -0.87 -1.31 -13.81
C PHE A 29 -1.13 -2.30 -12.66
N LYS A 30 -0.35 -2.21 -11.58
CA LYS A 30 -0.46 -3.06 -10.39
C LYS A 30 -1.10 -2.36 -9.20
N ALA A 31 -0.99 -1.04 -9.10
CA ALA A 31 -1.48 -0.26 -7.97
C ALA A 31 -2.32 0.93 -8.45
N PHE A 32 -3.65 0.80 -8.38
CA PHE A 32 -4.57 1.89 -8.69
C PHE A 32 -4.97 2.72 -7.45
N THR A 33 -4.51 2.31 -6.27
CA THR A 33 -4.74 3.00 -5.00
C THR A 33 -3.44 3.13 -4.23
N ALA A 34 -3.31 4.17 -3.41
CA ALA A 34 -2.17 4.36 -2.53
C ALA A 34 -1.99 3.18 -1.56
N GLU A 35 -3.09 2.55 -1.13
CA GLU A 35 -3.03 1.40 -0.24
C GLU A 35 -2.47 0.15 -0.94
N THR A 36 -2.88 -0.11 -2.18
CA THR A 36 -2.30 -1.20 -2.98
C THR A 36 -0.81 -0.97 -3.23
N ALA A 37 -0.39 0.26 -3.53
CA ALA A 37 1.02 0.60 -3.70
C ALA A 37 1.83 0.32 -2.42
N ARG A 38 1.32 0.78 -1.27
CA ARG A 38 1.92 0.55 0.04
C ARG A 38 2.04 -0.94 0.37
N VAL A 39 0.99 -1.73 0.18
CA VAL A 39 1.00 -3.17 0.46
C VAL A 39 1.99 -3.90 -0.45
N ASN A 40 2.00 -3.58 -1.75
CA ASN A 40 2.96 -4.16 -2.69
C ASN A 40 4.41 -3.85 -2.29
N GLN A 41 4.69 -2.60 -1.89
CA GLN A 41 6.00 -2.19 -1.40
C GLN A 41 6.40 -3.00 -0.16
N LEU A 42 5.50 -3.17 0.81
CA LEU A 42 5.78 -3.96 2.03
C LEU A 42 6.05 -5.45 1.71
N MET A 43 5.36 -6.02 0.73
CA MET A 43 5.59 -7.42 0.31
C MET A 43 6.94 -7.62 -0.37
N ASP A 44 7.42 -6.61 -1.10
CA ASP A 44 8.71 -6.64 -1.81
C ASP A 44 9.88 -6.37 -0.84
N GLU A 45 9.80 -5.26 -0.08
CA GLU A 45 10.87 -4.82 0.82
C GLU A 45 11.00 -5.69 2.08
N LYS A 46 9.88 -6.29 2.54
CA LYS A 46 9.80 -7.08 3.80
C LYS A 46 10.55 -6.39 4.94
N PRO A 47 10.18 -5.14 5.27
CA PRO A 47 10.91 -4.37 6.27
C PRO A 47 10.85 -5.05 7.63
N GLN A 48 11.87 -4.78 8.46
CA GLN A 48 11.83 -5.19 9.86
C GLN A 48 10.70 -4.44 10.58
N PHE A 49 10.02 -5.14 11.48
CA PHE A 49 9.02 -4.50 12.33
C PHE A 49 9.69 -3.41 13.18
N PRO A 50 9.15 -2.18 13.23
CA PRO A 50 9.78 -1.08 13.94
C PRO A 50 9.80 -1.32 15.46
N ASP A 51 10.78 -0.73 16.15
CA ASP A 51 10.75 -0.68 17.61
C ASP A 51 9.66 0.30 18.05
N VAL A 52 8.61 -0.25 18.67
CA VAL A 52 7.44 0.48 19.14
C VAL A 52 7.21 0.18 20.62
N THR A 53 6.72 1.18 21.34
CA THR A 53 6.27 1.00 22.72
C THR A 53 4.80 0.60 22.72
N LEU A 54 4.49 -0.48 23.42
CA LEU A 54 3.14 -0.95 23.70
C LEU A 54 2.77 -0.61 25.14
N GLU A 55 1.47 -0.45 25.40
CA GLU A 55 0.92 -0.31 26.73
C GLU A 55 -0.14 -1.39 26.95
N ASP A 56 -0.07 -2.10 28.07
CA ASP A 56 -1.07 -3.10 28.43
C ASP A 56 -2.28 -2.51 29.19
N ASN A 57 -3.26 -3.34 29.48
CA ASN A 57 -4.47 -2.96 30.20
C ASN A 57 -4.22 -2.57 31.68
N ASN A 58 -3.03 -2.82 32.21
CA ASN A 58 -2.62 -2.44 33.56
C ASN A 58 -1.80 -1.12 33.55
N GLY A 59 -1.63 -0.48 32.39
CA GLY A 59 -0.84 0.73 32.22
C GLY A 59 0.67 0.49 32.20
N LYS A 60 1.13 -0.77 32.06
CA LYS A 60 2.56 -1.04 31.89
C LYS A 60 2.94 -0.74 30.45
N SER A 61 3.87 0.19 30.26
CA SER A 61 4.54 0.41 28.98
C SER A 61 5.74 -0.53 28.81
N TYR A 62 5.90 -1.12 27.63
CA TYR A 62 7.01 -2.01 27.28
C TYR A 62 7.38 -1.89 25.80
N SER A 63 8.65 -2.11 25.46
CA SER A 63 9.11 -2.12 24.06
C SER A 63 8.78 -3.46 23.41
N PHE A 64 8.55 -3.43 22.10
CA PHE A 64 8.38 -4.63 21.29
C PHE A 64 9.62 -5.57 21.34
N SER A 65 10.79 -5.04 21.70
CA SER A 65 12.01 -5.83 21.93
C SER A 65 11.87 -6.93 23.00
N GLU A 66 10.89 -6.85 23.91
CA GLU A 66 10.59 -7.93 24.88
C GLU A 66 10.22 -9.27 24.19
N PHE A 67 9.87 -9.25 22.90
CA PHE A 67 9.54 -10.42 22.11
C PHE A 67 10.65 -10.90 21.17
N GLU A 68 11.86 -10.35 21.25
CA GLU A 68 12.98 -10.81 20.42
C GLU A 68 13.22 -12.32 20.54
N GLY A 69 13.50 -12.95 19.39
CA GLY A 69 13.72 -14.39 19.30
C GLY A 69 12.46 -15.27 19.41
N LYS A 70 11.27 -14.67 19.51
CA LYS A 70 9.98 -15.41 19.57
C LYS A 70 9.22 -15.27 18.25
N TYR A 71 8.44 -16.29 17.91
CA TYR A 71 7.41 -16.17 16.89
C TYR A 71 6.19 -15.46 17.48
N VAL A 72 5.89 -14.27 16.96
CA VAL A 72 4.80 -13.42 17.45
C VAL A 72 3.73 -13.31 16.38
N PHE A 73 2.48 -13.60 16.75
CA PHE A 73 1.31 -13.31 15.92
C PHE A 73 0.60 -12.09 16.48
N ILE A 74 0.37 -11.08 15.64
CA ILE A 74 -0.22 -9.80 16.04
C ILE A 74 -1.59 -9.67 15.36
N THR A 75 -2.59 -9.28 16.15
CA THR A 75 -3.91 -8.91 15.65
C THR A 75 -4.27 -7.50 16.07
N PHE A 76 -4.82 -6.72 15.15
CA PHE A 76 -5.32 -5.38 15.41
C PHE A 76 -6.84 -5.47 15.55
N LEU A 77 -7.35 -5.15 16.74
CA LEU A 77 -8.78 -5.22 17.04
C LEU A 77 -9.34 -3.85 17.41
N TYR A 78 -10.60 -3.63 17.06
CA TYR A 78 -11.38 -2.47 17.49
C TYR A 78 -12.64 -2.98 18.20
N THR A 79 -12.70 -2.80 19.52
CA THR A 79 -13.75 -3.42 20.38
C THR A 79 -15.16 -2.94 20.08
N SER A 80 -15.30 -1.75 19.50
CA SER A 80 -16.61 -1.18 19.14
C SER A 80 -17.07 -1.58 17.73
N CYS A 81 -16.37 -2.48 17.03
CA CYS A 81 -16.77 -2.96 15.70
C CYS A 81 -17.73 -4.15 15.82
N GLY A 82 -19.03 -3.94 15.65
CA GLY A 82 -20.05 -4.99 15.82
C GLY A 82 -20.14 -6.04 14.69
N THR A 83 -19.34 -5.94 13.64
CA THR A 83 -19.48 -6.76 12.42
C THR A 83 -18.32 -7.73 12.17
N VAL A 84 -17.17 -7.52 12.81
CA VAL A 84 -15.96 -8.35 12.68
C VAL A 84 -15.23 -8.36 14.02
N CYS A 85 -15.80 -9.05 14.99
CA CYS A 85 -15.04 -9.46 16.18
C CYS A 85 -14.31 -10.77 15.85
N PRO A 86 -13.03 -10.93 16.23
CA PRO A 86 -12.43 -12.26 16.27
C PRO A 86 -13.22 -13.13 17.27
N GLU A 87 -13.53 -14.36 16.86
CA GLU A 87 -14.20 -15.40 17.68
C GLU A 87 -13.32 -15.84 18.87
#